data_AF-A0A0F9BIM0-F1
#
_entry.id   AF-A0A0F9BIM0-F1
#
_cell.length_a   1.000
_cell.length_b   1.000
_cell.length_c   1.000
_cell.angle_alpha   90.00
_cell.angle_beta   90.00
_cell.angle_gamma   90.00
#
_symmetry.space_group_name_H-M   'P 1'
#
loop_
_entity.id
_entity.type
_entity.pdbx_description
1 polymer ?
#
loop_
_entity_poly.entity_id
_entity_poly.type
_entity_poly.pdbx_seq_one_letter_code
_entity_poly.pdbx_strand_id
1 'polypeptide(L)'
;MVTNFYKGHPIQIKSNKWIYSDTKQKVESNINRKCGYCKIPNNKKGHDACLGELKGLMNACCGHGNIEQMYIQFLDGFSLSGENAKIIINVLKKY
;
A
#
# COMPACT_ATOMS: atom_id res chain seq x y z
N MET A 1 5.98 -4.11 18.32
CA MET A 1 5.21 -2.89 18.00
C MET A 1 4.91 -2.91 16.52
N VAL A 2 3.65 -2.68 16.14
CA VAL A 2 3.29 -2.40 14.73
C VAL A 2 3.68 -0.96 14.47
N THR A 3 4.45 -0.71 13.42
CA THR A 3 4.89 0.66 13.09
C THR A 3 4.20 1.21 11.85
N ASN A 4 3.66 0.35 10.98
CA ASN A 4 2.87 0.77 9.81
C ASN A 4 2.07 -0.40 9.22
N PHE A 5 1.38 -0.17 8.10
CA PHE A 5 0.67 -1.19 7.33
C PHE A 5 1.10 -1.18 5.86
N TYR A 6 1.16 -2.37 5.25
CA TYR A 6 1.36 -2.54 3.81
C TYR A 6 0.30 -3.48 3.24
N LYS A 7 -0.50 -2.98 2.30
CA LYS A 7 -1.63 -3.72 1.69
C LYS A 7 -2.56 -4.33 2.76
N GLY A 8 -2.82 -3.59 3.83
CA GLY A 8 -3.66 -4.03 4.95
C GLY A 8 -3.04 -5.06 5.89
N HIS A 9 -1.73 -5.33 5.77
CA HIS A 9 -1.00 -6.17 6.71
C HIS A 9 -0.12 -5.31 7.63
N PRO A 10 -0.11 -5.56 8.94
CA PRO A 10 0.82 -4.90 9.85
C PRO A 10 2.27 -5.21 9.46
N ILE A 11 3.11 -4.17 9.44
CA ILE A 11 4.55 -4.28 9.20
C ILE A 11 5.33 -3.63 10.34
N GLN A 12 6.59 -4.06 10.46
CA GLN A 12 7.54 -3.55 11.45
C GLN A 12 8.94 -3.48 10.84
N ILE A 13 9.77 -2.57 11.36
CA ILE A 13 11.18 -2.48 10.97
C ILE A 13 12.00 -3.49 11.77
N LYS A 14 12.81 -4.30 11.09
CA LYS A 14 13.83 -5.16 11.70
C LYS A 14 15.11 -5.07 10.87
N SER A 15 16.23 -4.73 11.50
CA SER A 15 17.54 -4.60 10.83
C SER A 15 17.48 -3.70 9.59
N ASN A 16 16.86 -2.53 9.72
CA ASN A 16 16.65 -1.55 8.66
C ASN A 16 15.84 -2.06 7.44
N LYS A 17 15.04 -3.10 7.61
CA LYS A 17 14.14 -3.63 6.58
C LYS A 17 12.71 -3.74 7.09
N TRP A 18 11.75 -3.45 6.21
CA TRP A 18 10.34 -3.69 6.47
C TRP A 18 10.01 -5.18 6.35
N ILE A 19 9.46 -5.73 7.41
CA ILE A 19 8.98 -7.11 7.47
C ILE A 19 7.50 -7.14 7.87
N TYR A 20 6.77 -8.14 7.38
CA TYR A 20 5.41 -8.39 7.85
C TYR A 20 5.43 -8.92 9.27
N SER A 21 4.57 -8.38 10.12
CA SER A 21 4.53 -8.73 11.54
C SER A 21 4.10 -10.18 11.77
N ASP A 22 3.31 -10.76 10.87
CA ASP A 22 2.78 -12.12 10.99
C ASP A 22 3.76 -13.20 10.51
N THR A 23 4.28 -13.05 9.29
CA THR A 23 5.12 -14.05 8.60
C THR A 23 6.61 -13.83 8.79
N LYS A 24 7.00 -12.64 9.28
CA LYS A 24 8.40 -12.17 9.36
C LYS A 24 9.14 -12.11 8.03
N GLN A 25 8.45 -12.36 6.91
CA GLN A 25 8.99 -12.20 5.57
C GLN A 25 9.20 -10.71 5.25
N LYS A 26 10.18 -10.41 4.40
CA LYS A 26 10.42 -9.04 3.94
C LYS A 26 9.26 -8.59 3.04
N VAL A 27 8.88 -7.31 3.16
CA VAL A 27 7.83 -6.72 2.32
C VAL A 27 8.24 -6.75 0.85
N GLU A 28 9.50 -6.39 0.55
CA GLU A 28 10.07 -6.34 -0.80
C GLU A 28 10.02 -7.69 -1.53
N SER A 29 10.14 -8.81 -0.81
CA SER A 29 10.16 -10.14 -1.43
C SER A 29 8.78 -10.69 -1.77
N ASN A 30 7.69 -10.04 -1.33
CA ASN A 30 6.34 -10.52 -1.51
C ASN A 30 5.44 -9.44 -2.12
N ILE A 31 5.82 -8.97 -3.31
CA ILE A 31 5.11 -7.91 -4.04
C ILE A 31 3.67 -8.31 -4.39
N ASN A 32 3.42 -9.60 -4.62
CA ASN A 32 2.11 -10.15 -4.99
C ASN A 32 1.28 -10.61 -3.78
N ARG A 33 1.68 -10.26 -2.56
CA ARG A 33 0.89 -10.57 -1.36
C ARG A 33 -0.51 -10.00 -1.52
N LYS A 34 -1.51 -10.87 -1.36
CA LYS A 34 -2.92 -10.51 -1.33
C LYS A 34 -3.18 -9.49 -0.24
N CYS A 35 -4.07 -8.52 -0.50
CA CYS A 35 -4.47 -7.55 0.50
C CYS A 35 -4.99 -8.25 1.77
N GLY A 36 -4.70 -7.68 2.95
CA GLY A 36 -5.19 -8.17 4.24
C GLY A 36 -6.71 -8.14 4.37
N TYR A 37 -7.37 -7.28 3.60
CA TYR A 37 -8.82 -7.06 3.64
C TYR A 37 -9.55 -7.82 2.53
N CYS A 38 -9.45 -7.40 1.25
CA CYS A 38 -10.17 -8.08 0.16
C CYS A 38 -9.63 -9.46 -0.22
N LYS A 39 -8.42 -9.81 0.21
CA LYS A 39 -7.72 -11.04 -0.19
C LYS A 39 -7.48 -11.17 -1.71
N ILE A 40 -7.57 -10.06 -2.44
CA ILE A 40 -7.25 -10.00 -3.87
C ILE A 40 -5.77 -9.60 -4.01
N PRO A 41 -5.00 -10.25 -4.90
CA PRO A 41 -3.64 -9.81 -5.22
C PRO A 41 -3.67 -8.55 -6.09
N ASN A 42 -2.51 -8.06 -6.47
CA ASN A 42 -2.42 -7.04 -7.51
C ASN A 42 -3.09 -7.53 -8.81
N ASN A 43 -3.57 -6.59 -9.63
CA ASN A 43 -4.08 -6.88 -10.96
C ASN A 43 -2.96 -7.40 -11.89
N LYS A 44 -3.32 -7.81 -13.11
CA LYS A 44 -2.36 -8.35 -14.09
C LYS A 44 -1.21 -7.40 -14.46
N LYS A 45 -1.40 -6.08 -14.26
CA LYS A 45 -0.37 -5.04 -14.47
C LYS A 45 0.48 -4.77 -13.22
N GLY A 46 0.20 -5.44 -12.10
CA GLY A 46 0.93 -5.25 -10.85
C GLY A 46 0.40 -4.12 -9.95
N HIS A 47 -0.76 -3.51 -10.26
CA HIS A 47 -1.34 -2.45 -9.43
C HIS A 47 -2.33 -2.99 -8.39
N ASP A 48 -2.61 -2.21 -7.35
CA ASP A 48 -3.64 -2.54 -6.35
C ASP A 48 -4.99 -2.78 -7.03
N ALA A 49 -5.64 -3.91 -6.74
CA ALA A 49 -6.87 -4.30 -7.43
C ALA A 49 -8.07 -3.41 -7.11
N CYS A 50 -8.07 -2.71 -5.97
CA CYS A 50 -9.16 -1.81 -5.58
C CYS A 50 -9.02 -0.43 -6.22
N LEU A 51 -7.79 0.00 -6.52
CA LEU A 51 -7.51 1.32 -7.08
C LEU A 51 -7.28 1.29 -8.59
N GLY A 52 -6.72 0.20 -9.11
CA GLY A 52 -6.25 0.12 -10.49
C GLY A 52 -4.95 0.90 -10.71
N GLU A 53 -4.72 1.28 -11.97
CA GLU A 53 -3.57 2.09 -12.36
C GLU A 53 -3.84 3.56 -12.03
N LEU A 54 -2.95 4.19 -11.26
CA LEU A 54 -2.99 5.61 -10.94
C LEU A 54 -1.68 6.25 -11.42
N LYS A 55 -1.75 7.16 -12.40
CA LYS A 55 -0.56 7.77 -13.03
C LYS A 55 0.28 8.55 -12.02
N GLY A 56 1.59 8.45 -12.15
CA GLY A 56 2.55 9.17 -11.30
C GLY A 56 2.81 8.53 -9.93
N LEU A 57 2.17 7.39 -9.62
CA LEU A 57 2.41 6.65 -8.38
C LEU A 57 3.26 5.40 -8.63
N MET A 58 4.20 5.15 -7.73
CA MET A 58 4.95 3.90 -7.64
C MET A 58 4.16 2.82 -6.90
N ASN A 59 3.39 3.22 -5.88
CA ASN A 59 2.59 2.32 -5.06
C ASN A 59 1.40 3.06 -4.42
N ALA A 60 0.32 2.34 -4.15
CA ALA A 60 -0.86 2.88 -3.46
C ALA A 60 -1.65 1.76 -2.77
N CYS A 61 -2.35 2.10 -1.69
CA CYS A 61 -3.24 1.20 -0.98
C CYS A 61 -4.52 1.94 -0.60
N CYS A 62 -5.68 1.33 -0.85
CA CYS A 62 -6.98 1.94 -0.57
C CYS A 62 -7.35 2.00 0.92
N GLY A 63 -6.58 1.34 1.80
CA GLY A 63 -6.87 1.25 3.23
C GLY A 63 -8.15 0.49 3.61
N HIS A 64 -8.96 0.04 2.63
CA HIS A 64 -10.24 -0.66 2.84
C HIS A 64 -11.16 0.03 3.86
N GLY A 65 -11.34 1.35 3.71
CA GLY A 65 -12.17 2.15 4.61
C GLY A 65 -11.48 2.57 5.91
N ASN A 66 -10.32 2.00 6.24
CA ASN A 66 -9.45 2.56 7.27
C ASN A 66 -8.52 3.61 6.64
N ILE A 67 -8.84 4.88 6.88
CA ILE A 67 -8.10 6.00 6.33
C ILE A 67 -6.63 6.03 6.78
N GLU A 68 -6.34 5.61 8.00
CA GLU A 68 -4.97 5.60 8.54
C GLU A 68 -4.07 4.61 7.82
N GLN A 69 -4.65 3.62 7.14
CA GLN A 69 -3.92 2.63 6.32
C GLN A 69 -3.92 2.96 4.83
N MET A 70 -4.60 4.03 4.44
CA MET A 70 -4.53 4.54 3.09
C MET A 70 -3.20 5.26 2.91
N TYR A 71 -2.53 4.96 1.80
CA TYR A 71 -1.29 5.63 1.45
C TYR A 71 -1.07 5.64 -0.06
N ILE A 72 -0.22 6.57 -0.49
CA ILE A 72 0.38 6.62 -1.81
C ILE A 72 1.88 6.84 -1.69
N GLN A 73 2.61 6.36 -2.68
CA GLN A 73 4.03 6.62 -2.85
C GLN A 73 4.27 7.06 -4.29
N PHE A 74 4.88 8.22 -4.46
CA PHE A 74 5.26 8.78 -5.75
C PHE A 74 6.53 8.13 -6.29
N LEU A 75 6.84 8.39 -7.57
CA LEU A 75 8.00 7.82 -8.27
C LEU A 75 9.35 8.28 -7.68
N ASP A 76 9.39 9.43 -7.02
CA ASP A 76 10.57 9.95 -6.30
C ASP A 76 10.75 9.36 -4.89
N GLY A 77 9.83 8.47 -4.48
CA GLY A 77 9.82 7.83 -3.16
C GLY A 77 9.08 8.62 -2.08
N PHE A 78 8.65 9.86 -2.34
CA PHE A 78 7.83 10.63 -1.39
C PHE A 78 6.51 9.89 -1.13
N SER A 79 6.06 9.89 0.12
CA SER A 79 4.86 9.16 0.53
C SER A 79 3.91 10.03 1.33
N LEU A 80 2.62 9.86 1.07
CA LEU A 80 1.53 10.44 1.85
C LEU A 80 0.65 9.33 2.39
N SER A 81 0.08 9.53 3.56
CA SER A 81 -0.90 8.63 4.19
C SER A 81 -2.14 9.40 4.63
N GLY A 82 -3.18 8.67 5.04
CA GLY A 82 -4.37 9.29 5.63
C GLY A 82 -5.20 10.10 4.63
N GLU A 83 -5.76 11.20 5.12
CA GLU A 83 -6.63 12.08 4.34
C GLU A 83 -5.92 12.70 3.12
N ASN A 84 -4.62 13.00 3.22
CA ASN A 84 -3.85 13.52 2.08
C ASN A 84 -3.76 12.48 0.95
N ALA A 85 -3.52 11.21 1.28
CA ALA A 85 -3.53 10.15 0.28
C ALA A 85 -4.91 9.98 -0.37
N LYS A 86 -5.98 10.07 0.44
CA LYS A 86 -7.37 10.00 -0.04
C LYS A 86 -7.70 11.10 -1.05
N ILE A 87 -7.34 12.34 -0.74
CA ILE A 87 -7.55 13.48 -1.63
C ILE A 87 -6.88 13.23 -2.99
N ILE A 88 -5.60 12.86 -2.98
CA ILE A 88 -4.84 12.63 -4.21
C ILE A 88 -5.40 11.45 -5.01
N ILE A 89 -5.73 10.32 -4.36
CA ILE A 89 -6.36 9.17 -5.04
C ILE A 89 -7.68 9.59 -5.72
N ASN A 90 -8.51 10.38 -5.04
CA ASN A 90 -9.78 10.84 -5.58
C ASN A 90 -9.62 11.79 -6.77
N VAL A 91 -8.54 12.59 -6.79
CA VAL A 91 -8.18 13.42 -7.95
C VAL A 91 -7.70 12.52 -9.09
N LEU A 92 -6.76 11.62 -8.85
CA LEU A 92 -6.16 10.78 -9.88
C LEU A 92 -7.15 9.81 -10.53
N LYS A 93 -8.16 9.32 -9.80
CA LYS A 93 -9.21 8.46 -10.37
C LYS A 93 -10.10 9.14 -11.41
N LYS A 94 -10.04 10.46 -11.53
CA LYS A 94 -10.82 11.23 -12.52
C LYS A 94 -10.08 11.44 -13.85
N TYR A 95 -8.80 11.07 -13.93
CA TYR A 95 -7.92 11.23 -15.10
C TYR A 95 -7.39 9.89 -15.61
#